data_AF-A0A844Z4T1-F1
#
_entry.id   AF-A0A844Z4T1-F1
#
_cell.length_a   1.000
_cell.length_b   1.000
_cell.length_c   1.000
_cell.angle_alpha   90.00
_cell.angle_beta   90.00
_cell.angle_gamma   90.00
#
_symmetry.space_group_name_H-M   'P 1'
#
loop_
_entity.id
_entity.type
_entity.pdbx_description
1 polymer ?
#
loop_
_entity_poly.entity_id
_entity_poly.type
_entity_poly.pdbx_seq_one_letter_code
_entity_poly.pdbx_strand_id
1 'polypeptide(L)'
;MIQLPALLRRLPYIFYGIAVLLFIWNVANQWMNITSMMGYSDPTLGNVVAYQKSIALYSAFSDAAYMVSNGAIIQVLIAIFDKLQGAAE
;
A
#
# COMPACT_ATOMS: atom_id res chain seq x y z
N MET A 1 25.08 23.53 -8.73
CA MET A 1 24.43 22.21 -8.62
C MET A 1 23.12 22.36 -7.88
N ILE A 2 21.98 22.08 -8.50
CA ILE A 2 20.67 22.13 -7.84
C ILE A 2 20.47 20.80 -7.12
N GLN A 3 20.76 20.73 -5.83
CA GLN A 3 20.56 19.51 -5.05
C GLN A 3 19.08 19.35 -4.67
N LEU A 4 18.55 18.14 -4.89
CA LEU A 4 17.23 17.75 -4.41
C LEU A 4 17.14 17.83 -2.88
N PRO A 5 16.09 18.43 -2.30
CA PRO A 5 15.88 18.46 -0.86
C PRO A 5 15.91 17.05 -0.26
N ALA A 6 16.56 16.90 0.90
CA ALA A 6 16.68 15.61 1.60
C ALA A 6 15.33 14.94 1.89
N LEU A 7 14.26 15.73 2.06
CA LEU A 7 12.90 15.24 2.23
C LEU A 7 12.40 14.52 0.98
N LEU A 8 12.65 15.07 -0.22
CA LEU A 8 12.20 14.47 -1.48
C LEU A 8 12.89 13.11 -1.73
N ARG A 9 14.17 13.00 -1.37
CA ARG A 9 14.92 11.73 -1.44
C ARG A 9 14.36 10.64 -0.52
N ARG A 10 13.67 11.03 0.56
CA ARG A 10 13.07 10.10 1.53
C ARG A 10 11.63 9.72 1.19
N LEU A 11 10.95 10.47 0.32
CA LEU A 11 9.54 10.23 -0.03
C LEU A 11 9.24 8.79 -0.45
N PRO A 12 10.02 8.12 -1.33
CA PRO A 12 9.74 6.73 -1.72
C PRO A 12 9.62 5.80 -0.51
N TYR A 13 10.53 5.91 0.46
CA TYR A 13 10.52 5.11 1.68
C TYR A 13 9.35 5.44 2.59
N ILE A 14 8.92 6.70 2.64
CA ILE A 14 7.72 7.11 3.37
C ILE A 14 6.49 6.45 2.72
N PHE A 15 6.38 6.48 1.39
CA PHE A 15 5.29 5.80 0.68
C PHE A 15 5.27 4.29 0.94
N TYR A 16 6.43 3.63 0.93
CA TYR A 16 6.53 2.20 1.27
C TYR A 16 6.12 1.91 2.71
N GLY A 17 6.57 2.73 3.67
CA GLY A 17 6.21 2.58 5.08
C GLY A 17 4.71 2.76 5.30
N ILE A 18 4.11 3.81 4.74
CA ILE A 18 2.68 4.07 4.86
C ILE A 18 1.88 2.96 4.15
N ALA A 19 2.34 2.44 3.02
CA ALA A 19 1.66 1.34 2.31
C ALA A 19 1.53 0.10 3.19
N VAL A 20 2.59 -0.29 3.90
CA VAL A 20 2.56 -1.43 4.83
C VAL A 20 1.62 -1.16 6.00
N LEU A 21 1.70 0.03 6.60
CA LEU A 21 0.85 0.41 7.73
C LEU A 21 -0.64 0.39 7.35
N LEU A 22 -0.99 1.00 6.22
CA LEU A 22 -2.36 1.04 5.73
C LEU A 22 -2.86 -0.33 5.28
N PHE A 23 -2.00 -1.16 4.70
CA PHE A 23 -2.35 -2.55 4.38
C PHE A 23 -2.76 -3.33 5.64
N ILE A 24 -1.91 -3.33 6.66
CA ILE A 24 -2.18 -4.04 7.92
C ILE A 24 -3.45 -3.49 8.57
N TRP A 25 -3.58 -2.16 8.63
CA TRP A 25 -4.73 -1.50 9.22
C TRP A 25 -6.04 -1.81 8.49
N ASN A 26 -6.02 -1.80 7.15
CA ASN A 26 -7.20 -2.08 6.32
C ASN A 26 -7.62 -3.55 6.48
N VAL A 27 -6.67 -4.48 6.36
CA VAL A 27 -6.93 -5.92 6.57
C VAL A 27 -7.51 -6.16 7.96
N ALA A 28 -6.90 -5.60 9.01
CA ALA A 28 -7.39 -5.77 10.38
C ALA A 28 -8.84 -5.27 10.55
N ASN A 29 -9.14 -4.07 10.04
CA ASN A 29 -10.49 -3.50 10.13
C ASN A 29 -11.53 -4.29 9.34
N GLN A 30 -11.21 -4.71 8.12
CA GLN A 30 -12.12 -5.54 7.33
C GLN A 30 -12.34 -6.90 7.99
N TRP A 31 -11.29 -7.50 8.56
CA TRP A 31 -11.40 -8.77 9.28
C TRP A 31 -12.26 -8.65 10.54
N MET A 32 -12.10 -7.57 11.31
CA MET A 32 -12.94 -7.29 12.46
C MET A 32 -14.41 -7.09 12.07
N ASN A 33 -14.69 -6.32 11.01
CA ASN A 33 -16.05 -6.11 10.50
C ASN A 33 -16.70 -7.41 10.03
N ILE A 34 -15.98 -8.24 9.27
CA ILE A 34 -16.52 -9.52 8.81
C ILE A 34 -16.75 -10.46 10.00
N THR A 35 -15.84 -10.47 10.99
CA THR A 35 -15.96 -11.33 12.17
C THR A 35 -17.10 -10.89 13.09
N SER A 36 -17.36 -9.59 13.25
CA SER A 36 -18.51 -9.11 14.02
C SER A 36 -19.84 -9.48 13.36
N MET A 37 -19.90 -9.50 12.02
CA MET A 37 -21.06 -10.01 11.27
C MET A 37 -21.27 -11.52 11.42
N MET A 38 -20.27 -12.30 11.83
CA MET A 38 -20.43 -13.73 12.12
C MET A 38 -21.09 -14.02 13.47
N GLY A 39 -21.22 -13.02 14.36
CA GLY A 39 -21.84 -13.17 15.68
C GLY A 39 -23.30 -13.62 15.66
N TYR A 40 -23.94 -13.65 14.50
CA TYR A 40 -25.32 -14.11 14.31
C TYR A 40 -25.47 -15.64 14.17
N SER A 41 -24.38 -16.41 14.21
CA SER A 41 -24.39 -17.89 14.34
C SER A 41 -25.23 -18.65 13.31
N ASP A 42 -25.25 -18.19 12.04
CA ASP A 42 -25.85 -18.94 10.93
C ASP A 42 -24.77 -19.78 10.19
N PRO A 43 -24.85 -21.12 10.23
CA PRO A 43 -23.91 -22.02 9.57
C PRO A 43 -23.87 -21.88 8.04
N THR A 44 -24.93 -21.35 7.42
CA THR A 44 -25.02 -21.18 5.96
C THR A 44 -24.17 -20.02 5.45
N LEU A 45 -23.75 -19.10 6.33
CA LEU A 45 -22.96 -17.93 5.98
C LEU A 45 -21.46 -18.20 5.87
N GLY A 46 -20.97 -19.40 6.21
CA GLY A 46 -19.53 -19.72 6.21
C GLY A 46 -18.85 -19.48 4.85
N ASN A 47 -19.51 -19.86 3.75
CA ASN A 47 -18.99 -19.65 2.39
C ASN A 47 -18.99 -18.16 2.00
N VAL A 48 -20.02 -17.41 2.41
CA VAL A 48 -20.13 -15.97 2.15
C VAL A 48 -19.05 -15.21 2.92
N VAL A 49 -18.78 -15.59 4.16
CA VAL A 49 -17.71 -15.03 4.99
C VAL A 49 -16.33 -15.29 4.39
N ALA A 50 -16.07 -16.52 3.93
CA ALA A 50 -14.80 -16.86 3.28
C ALA A 50 -14.61 -16.04 2.00
N TYR A 51 -15.66 -15.87 1.20
CA TYR A 51 -15.64 -15.02 0.01
C TYR A 51 -15.37 -13.55 0.35
N GLN A 52 -16.03 -13.00 1.37
CA GLN A 52 -15.81 -11.62 1.80
C GLN A 52 -14.39 -11.38 2.32
N LYS A 53 -13.80 -12.34 3.05
CA LYS A 53 -12.41 -12.28 3.49
C LYS A 53 -11.44 -12.28 2.30
N SER A 54 -11.73 -13.04 1.26
CA SER A 54 -10.93 -13.05 0.03
C SER A 54 -10.99 -11.71 -0.72
N ILE A 55 -12.19 -11.11 -0.84
CA ILE A 55 -12.34 -9.77 -1.43
C ILE A 55 -11.57 -8.74 -0.60
N ALA A 56 -11.68 -8.80 0.73
CA ALA A 56 -11.01 -7.89 1.63
C ALA A 56 -9.48 -7.91 1.46
N LEU A 57 -8.91 -9.12 1.41
CA LEU A 57 -7.48 -9.31 1.17
C LEU A 57 -7.07 -8.80 -0.21
N TYR A 58 -7.84 -9.11 -1.25
CA TYR A 58 -7.56 -8.65 -2.61
C TYR A 58 -7.58 -7.12 -2.71
N SER A 59 -8.60 -6.47 -2.14
CA SER A 59 -8.72 -5.01 -2.12
C SER A 59 -7.56 -4.37 -1.39
N ALA A 60 -7.24 -4.85 -0.18
CA ALA A 60 -6.13 -4.32 0.60
C ALA A 60 -4.79 -4.49 -0.14
N PHE A 61 -4.58 -5.64 -0.79
CA PHE A 61 -3.38 -5.89 -1.58
C PHE A 61 -3.28 -4.95 -2.79
N SER A 62 -4.39 -4.77 -3.51
CA SER A 62 -4.47 -3.83 -4.64
C SER A 62 -4.12 -2.41 -4.20
N ASP A 63 -4.71 -1.92 -3.11
CA ASP A 63 -4.44 -0.58 -2.57
C ASP A 63 -2.96 -0.41 -2.17
N ALA A 64 -2.39 -1.42 -1.49
CA ALA A 64 -0.98 -1.43 -1.13
C ALA A 64 -0.08 -1.42 -2.38
N ALA A 65 -0.42 -2.20 -3.40
CA ALA A 65 0.32 -2.24 -4.66
C ALA A 65 0.29 -0.89 -5.39
N TYR A 66 -0.83 -0.17 -5.38
CA TYR A 66 -0.92 1.18 -5.93
C TYR A 66 -0.01 2.18 -5.19
N MET A 67 0.01 2.15 -3.86
CA MET A 67 0.90 3.01 -3.07
C MET A 67 2.38 2.69 -3.28
N VAL A 68 2.74 1.41 -3.34
CA VAL A 68 4.11 0.97 -3.65
C VAL A 68 4.50 1.43 -5.05
N SER A 69 3.60 1.31 -6.03
CA SER A 69 3.84 1.78 -7.39
C SER A 69 4.10 3.29 -7.43
N ASN A 70 3.34 4.08 -6.68
CA ASN A 70 3.58 5.53 -6.55
C ASN A 70 4.96 5.84 -5.95
N GLY A 71 5.37 5.12 -4.89
CA GLY A 71 6.70 5.26 -4.31
C GLY A 71 7.82 4.90 -5.31
N ALA A 72 7.63 3.82 -6.08
CA ALA A 72 8.56 3.38 -7.11
C ALA A 72 8.70 4.41 -8.25
N ILE A 73 7.61 5.03 -8.69
CA ILE A 73 7.64 6.10 -9.70
C ILE A 73 8.49 7.27 -9.20
N ILE A 74 8.30 7.71 -7.95
CA ILE A 74 9.10 8.80 -7.37
C ILE A 74 10.59 8.41 -7.31
N GLN A 75 10.90 7.19 -6.93
CA GLN A 75 12.28 6.69 -6.88
C GLN A 75 12.94 6.69 -8.28
N VAL A 76 12.20 6.28 -9.31
CA VAL A 76 12.67 6.32 -10.71
C VAL A 76 12.89 7.75 -11.18
N LEU A 77 11.98 8.68 -10.88
CA LEU A 77 12.13 10.09 -11.25
C LEU A 77 13.36 10.73 -10.60
N ILE A 78 13.64 10.41 -9.33
CA ILE A 78 14.86 10.85 -8.65
C ILE A 78 16.11 10.29 -9.34
N ALA A 79 16.10 9.01 -9.71
CA ALA A 79 17.23 8.39 -10.40
C ALA A 79 17.48 9.02 -11.79
N ILE A 80 16.41 9.35 -12.53
CA ILE A 80 16.51 10.08 -13.80
C ILE A 80 17.11 11.47 -13.59
N PHE A 81 16.63 12.21 -12.58
CA PHE A 81 17.16 13.54 -12.26
C PHE A 81 18.65 13.47 -11.89
N ASP A 82 19.04 12.54 -11.02
CA ASP A 82 20.43 12.37 -10.60
C ASP A 82 21.33 12.00 -11.82
N LYS A 83 20.83 11.17 -12.76
CA LYS A 83 21.54 10.84 -14.00
C LYS A 83 21.67 12.03 -14.95
N LEU A 84 20.64 12.88 -15.07
CA LEU A 84 20.67 14.07 -15.92
C LEU A 84 21.61 15.14 -15.37
N GLN A 85 21.73 15.27 -14.04
CA GLN A 85 22.74 16.15 -13.45
C GLN A 85 24.17 15.60 -13.59
N GLY A 86 24.36 14.29 -13.47
CA GLY A 86 25.68 13.66 -13.65
C GLY A 86 26.13 13.54 -15.11
N ALA A 87 25.23 13.68 -16.09
CA ALA A 87 25.56 13.72 -17.52
C ALA A 87 25.81 15.14 -18.05
N ALA A 88 25.57 16.17 -17.23
CA ALA A 88 25.79 17.57 -17.56
C ALA A 88 27.17 18.09 -17.10
N GLU A 89 28.02 17.19 -16.58
CA GLU A 89 29.45 17.41 -16.33
C GLU A 89 30.31 16.74 -17.41
#